data_AF-A0A1S3U3P0-F1
#
_entry.id   AF-A0A1S3U3P0-F1
#
_cell.length_a   1.000
_cell.length_b   1.000
_cell.length_c   1.000
_cell.angle_alpha   90.00
_cell.angle_beta   90.00
_cell.angle_gamma   90.00
#
_symmetry.space_group_name_H-M   'P 1'
#
loop_
_entity.id
_entity.type
_entity.pdbx_description
1 polymer ?
#
loop_
_entity_poly.entity_id
_entity_poly.type
_entity_poly.pdbx_seq_one_letter_code
_entity_poly.pdbx_strand_id
1 'polypeptide(L)'
;MESHASNSNSHPNHNNSHHHHHPPRFKPSQPISDRIVRALRHRLRLLHRAGSTFFIFGATGNVYTVTLSSTPSCTCPDRTTPCKHILFVFIRVLGVSLDDVCLRRRTLRPCQLQRLLGKPTLPEAVAGGTLRQRFHQLFFNGGSRRPKIETEEGATCPVCLEEMEKEQKLVACGTCRNPVHEECLMRWKRTRGRRSASCVICRARWRDTAEQDQYLNLSAYVSEDDIGEPAGGLCTG
;
A
#
# COMPACT_ATOMS: atom_id res chain seq x y z
N MET A 1 55.46 -8.02 60.24
CA MET A 1 55.57 -7.78 58.79
C MET A 1 54.73 -8.85 58.13
N GLU A 2 53.46 -8.54 57.86
CA GLU A 2 52.95 -8.22 56.50
C GLU A 2 52.75 -9.52 55.70
N SER A 3 51.63 -9.81 55.02
CA SER A 3 50.39 -9.09 54.74
C SER A 3 49.44 -10.06 53.99
N HIS A 4 48.16 -9.74 54.07
CA HIS A 4 46.95 -10.11 53.29
C HIS A 4 47.17 -10.73 51.88
N ALA A 5 46.28 -11.53 51.26
CA ALA A 5 44.82 -11.42 51.23
C ALA A 5 44.13 -12.71 50.71
N SER A 6 42.85 -12.81 51.03
CA SER A 6 41.86 -13.83 50.68
C SER A 6 41.57 -13.96 49.18
N ASN A 7 41.18 -15.16 48.73
CA ASN A 7 40.28 -15.27 47.58
C ASN A 7 39.27 -16.42 47.76
N SER A 8 38.03 -16.03 47.98
CA SER A 8 36.85 -16.87 48.12
C SER A 8 36.23 -17.09 46.74
N ASN A 9 35.97 -18.33 46.32
CA ASN A 9 35.19 -18.62 45.13
C ASN A 9 34.06 -19.59 45.48
N SER A 10 32.85 -19.06 45.64
CA SER A 10 31.60 -19.82 45.62
C SER A 10 30.54 -19.05 44.84
N HIS A 11 30.07 -19.69 43.78
CA HIS A 11 28.83 -19.53 42.99
C HIS A 11 28.04 -18.21 43.00
N PRO A 12 27.55 -17.81 41.82
CA PRO A 12 26.18 -17.31 41.70
C PRO A 12 25.31 -18.13 40.75
N ASN A 13 24.06 -18.21 41.15
CA ASN A 13 22.94 -18.91 40.54
C ASN A 13 22.17 -17.97 39.59
N HIS A 14 21.56 -18.58 38.57
CA HIS A 14 20.43 -18.15 37.72
C HIS A 14 19.95 -16.67 37.68
N ASN A 15 19.92 -16.11 36.45
CA ASN A 15 18.65 -15.73 35.80
C ASN A 15 18.85 -15.32 34.32
N ASN A 16 18.53 -16.24 33.41
CA ASN A 16 18.62 -16.03 31.96
C ASN A 16 17.34 -15.34 31.46
N SER A 17 17.40 -14.02 31.31
CA SER A 17 16.29 -13.23 30.75
C SER A 17 16.30 -13.35 29.23
N HIS A 18 15.54 -14.30 28.70
CA HIS A 18 15.34 -14.45 27.25
C HIS A 18 14.63 -13.22 26.67
N HIS A 19 15.41 -12.36 26.02
CA HIS A 19 14.89 -11.34 25.13
C HIS A 19 14.20 -12.01 23.93
N HIS A 20 12.86 -12.01 23.93
CA HIS A 20 12.06 -12.36 22.76
C HIS A 20 12.27 -11.31 21.65
N HIS A 21 13.33 -11.50 20.86
CA HIS A 21 13.41 -10.94 19.52
C HIS A 21 12.33 -11.62 18.69
N HIS A 22 11.21 -10.92 18.44
CA HIS A 22 10.26 -11.33 17.42
C HIS A 22 10.99 -11.36 16.07
N PRO A 23 11.18 -12.53 15.44
CA PRO A 23 11.72 -12.56 14.10
C PRO A 23 10.69 -11.90 13.17
N PRO A 24 11.14 -11.22 12.09
CA PRO A 24 10.22 -10.76 11.06
C PRO A 24 9.41 -11.97 10.61
N ARG A 25 8.07 -11.87 10.65
CA ARG A 25 7.17 -12.91 10.16
C ARG A 25 7.51 -13.17 8.69
N PHE A 26 8.41 -14.12 8.45
CA PHE A 26 8.68 -14.71 7.14
C PHE A 26 7.37 -15.35 6.71
N LYS A 27 6.58 -14.58 5.94
CA LYS A 27 5.43 -15.16 5.25
C LYS A 27 6.01 -16.14 4.23
N PRO A 28 5.67 -17.43 4.29
CA PRO A 28 6.09 -18.36 3.26
C PRO A 28 5.70 -17.79 1.89
N SER A 29 6.63 -17.82 0.94
CA SER A 29 6.38 -17.32 -0.40
C SER A 29 5.19 -18.09 -0.97
N GLN A 30 4.04 -17.43 -1.14
CA GLN A 30 2.86 -18.07 -1.72
C GLN A 30 3.24 -18.71 -3.07
N PRO A 31 2.86 -19.98 -3.30
CA PRO A 31 3.07 -20.65 -4.58
C PRO A 31 2.60 -19.79 -5.76
N ILE A 32 3.29 -19.88 -6.89
CA ILE A 32 2.93 -19.08 -8.07
C ILE A 32 1.51 -19.38 -8.56
N SER A 33 1.06 -20.62 -8.43
CA SER A 33 -0.30 -21.07 -8.74
C SER A 33 -1.35 -20.29 -7.95
N ASP A 34 -1.16 -20.10 -6.64
CA ASP A 34 -2.08 -19.31 -5.82
C ASP A 34 -2.16 -17.86 -6.29
N ARG A 35 -1.04 -17.30 -6.74
CA ARG A 35 -0.99 -15.93 -7.25
C ARG A 35 -1.74 -15.80 -8.57
N ILE A 36 -1.64 -16.81 -9.44
CA ILE A 36 -2.41 -16.89 -10.69
C ILE A 36 -3.90 -16.97 -10.36
N VAL A 37 -4.30 -17.85 -9.43
CA VAL A 37 -5.69 -17.95 -8.97
C VAL A 37 -6.19 -16.60 -8.44
N ARG A 38 -5.38 -15.89 -7.65
CA ARG A 38 -5.73 -14.57 -7.14
C ARG A 38 -5.82 -13.52 -8.25
N ALA A 39 -4.97 -13.57 -9.26
CA ALA A 39 -5.04 -12.66 -10.41
C ALA A 39 -6.32 -12.87 -11.25
N LEU A 40 -6.83 -14.10 -11.30
CA LEU A 40 -8.04 -14.47 -12.02
C LEU A 40 -9.32 -14.18 -11.22
N ARG A 41 -9.33 -14.51 -9.92
CA ARG A 41 -10.53 -14.45 -9.06
C ARG A 41 -10.74 -13.11 -8.37
N HIS A 42 -9.67 -12.38 -8.05
CA HIS A 42 -9.84 -11.08 -7.40
C HIS A 42 -10.41 -10.08 -8.39
N ARG A 43 -11.22 -9.15 -7.87
CA ARG A 43 -11.81 -8.03 -8.60
C ARG A 43 -10.73 -7.00 -8.96
N LEU A 44 -9.94 -7.32 -9.98
CA LEU A 44 -8.90 -6.47 -10.54
C LEU A 44 -9.38 -5.92 -11.89
N ARG A 45 -9.19 -4.63 -12.13
CA ARG A 45 -9.57 -3.97 -13.39
C ARG A 45 -8.46 -3.01 -13.85
N LEU A 46 -8.30 -2.87 -15.15
CA LEU A 46 -7.38 -1.92 -15.77
C LEU A 46 -8.07 -0.55 -15.91
N LEU A 47 -7.47 0.48 -15.33
CA LEU A 47 -7.96 1.86 -15.41
C LEU A 47 -7.41 2.56 -16.65
N HIS A 48 -6.10 2.42 -16.86
CA HIS A 48 -5.38 3.10 -17.93
C HIS A 48 -4.11 2.35 -18.32
N ARG A 49 -3.74 2.46 -19.60
CA ARG A 49 -2.48 1.94 -20.14
C ARG A 49 -1.76 3.08 -20.87
N ALA A 50 -0.52 3.34 -20.46
CA ALA A 50 0.38 4.30 -21.09
C ALA A 50 1.68 3.59 -21.48
N GLY A 51 1.76 3.12 -22.74
CA GLY A 51 2.90 2.36 -23.25
C GLY A 51 3.15 1.08 -22.45
N SER A 52 4.21 1.10 -21.62
CA SER A 52 4.62 0.01 -20.73
C SER A 52 4.08 0.09 -19.30
N THR A 53 3.34 1.15 -18.98
CA THR A 53 2.78 1.39 -17.65
C THR A 53 1.28 1.11 -17.61
N PHE A 54 0.85 0.36 -16.61
CA PHE A 54 -0.52 -0.12 -16.43
C PHE A 54 -1.02 0.28 -15.05
N PHE A 55 -2.17 0.95 -15.01
CA PHE A 55 -2.82 1.39 -13.77
C PHE A 55 -3.95 0.45 -13.43
N ILE A 56 -3.84 -0.23 -12.30
CA ILE A 56 -4.70 -1.36 -11.92
C ILE A 56 -5.49 -0.98 -10.68
N PHE A 57 -6.81 -1.08 -10.79
CA PHE A 57 -7.71 -1.04 -9.66
C PHE A 57 -7.67 -2.37 -8.90
N GLY A 58 -7.29 -2.31 -7.63
CA GLY A 58 -7.17 -3.47 -6.75
C GLY A 58 -8.46 -3.81 -6.01
N ALA A 59 -8.57 -5.05 -5.52
CA ALA A 59 -9.74 -5.54 -4.79
C ALA A 59 -10.08 -4.75 -3.50
N THR A 60 -9.13 -4.00 -2.93
CA THR A 60 -9.35 -3.13 -1.75
C THR A 60 -9.69 -1.68 -2.13
N GLY A 61 -9.90 -1.40 -3.42
CA GLY A 61 -10.14 -0.04 -3.92
C GLY A 61 -8.89 0.76 -4.24
N ASN A 62 -7.71 0.28 -3.88
CA ASN A 62 -6.45 0.99 -4.12
C ASN A 62 -5.99 0.84 -5.57
N VAL A 63 -5.43 1.90 -6.12
CA VAL A 63 -4.78 1.87 -7.44
C VAL A 63 -3.32 1.48 -7.28
N TYR A 64 -2.90 0.48 -8.07
CA TYR A 64 -1.52 0.02 -8.17
C TYR A 64 -1.01 0.19 -9.59
N THR A 65 0.19 0.75 -9.71
CA THR A 65 0.90 0.85 -10.97
C THR A 65 1.78 -0.38 -11.19
N VAL A 66 1.67 -1.00 -12.37
CA VAL A 66 2.57 -2.03 -12.89
C VAL A 66 3.34 -1.46 -14.07
N THR A 67 4.65 -1.65 -14.07
CA THR A 67 5.52 -1.24 -15.19
C THR A 67 6.18 -2.47 -15.78
N LEU A 68 5.95 -2.70 -17.08
CA LEU A 68 6.60 -3.78 -17.81
C LEU A 68 7.95 -3.32 -18.33
N SER A 69 8.99 -4.01 -17.89
CA SER A 69 10.37 -3.85 -18.33
C SER A 69 11.03 -5.23 -18.35
N SER A 70 12.35 -5.30 -18.55
CA SER A 70 13.10 -6.55 -18.37
C SER A 70 12.87 -7.18 -16.99
N THR A 71 12.55 -6.37 -15.98
CA THR A 71 12.16 -6.79 -14.62
C THR A 71 10.83 -6.13 -14.25
N PRO A 72 9.69 -6.78 -14.53
CA PRO A 72 8.38 -6.22 -14.23
C PRO A 72 8.26 -5.80 -12.76
N SER A 73 7.78 -4.58 -12.53
CA SER A 73 7.64 -4.00 -11.20
C SER A 73 6.18 -3.64 -10.89
N CYS A 74 5.84 -3.64 -9.62
CA CYS A 74 4.53 -3.24 -9.13
C CYS A 74 4.67 -2.46 -7.82
N THR A 75 3.86 -1.42 -7.66
CA THR A 75 3.81 -0.58 -6.45
C THR A 75 3.07 -1.23 -5.27
N CYS A 76 2.51 -2.43 -5.46
CA CYS A 76 1.77 -3.12 -4.40
C CYS A 76 2.68 -3.60 -3.26
N PRO A 77 2.14 -3.86 -2.06
CA PRO A 77 2.94 -4.28 -0.90
C PRO A 77 3.52 -5.71 -1.03
N ASP A 78 3.14 -6.49 -2.05
CA ASP A 78 3.75 -7.79 -2.31
C ASP A 78 5.13 -7.60 -2.96
N ARG A 79 6.18 -7.91 -2.19
CA ARG A 79 7.59 -7.81 -2.61
C ARG A 79 8.03 -8.92 -3.55
N THR A 80 7.16 -9.89 -3.84
CA THR A 80 7.51 -11.03 -4.67
C THR A 80 7.09 -10.78 -6.11
N THR A 81 8.02 -10.98 -7.05
CA THR A 81 7.78 -10.85 -8.49
C THR A 81 7.70 -12.23 -9.15
N PRO A 82 6.71 -12.49 -10.02
CA PRO A 82 5.55 -11.63 -10.30
C PRO A 82 4.50 -11.69 -9.18
N CYS A 83 3.93 -10.53 -8.84
CA CYS A 83 2.79 -10.44 -7.93
C CYS A 83 1.49 -10.68 -8.71
N LYS A 84 0.36 -10.83 -8.00
CA LYS A 84 -0.96 -11.03 -8.65
C LYS A 84 -1.32 -9.91 -9.64
N HIS A 85 -0.87 -8.68 -9.44
CA HIS A 85 -1.18 -7.56 -10.33
C HIS A 85 -0.38 -7.65 -11.64
N ILE A 86 0.88 -8.09 -11.59
CA ILE A 86 1.68 -8.36 -12.79
C ILE A 86 1.07 -9.53 -13.57
N LEU A 87 0.67 -10.60 -12.86
CA LEU A 87 -0.01 -11.74 -13.48
C LEU A 87 -1.36 -11.35 -14.09
N PHE A 88 -2.12 -10.46 -13.44
CA PHE A 88 -3.34 -9.90 -14.00
C PHE A 88 -3.08 -9.17 -15.31
N VAL A 89 -2.01 -8.36 -15.39
CA VAL A 89 -1.63 -7.69 -16.66
C VAL A 89 -1.31 -8.71 -17.73
N PHE A 90 -0.50 -9.73 -17.44
CA PHE A 90 -0.16 -10.74 -18.43
C PHE A 90 -1.39 -11.51 -18.91
N ILE A 91 -2.18 -12.06 -18.00
CA ILE A 91 -3.25 -13.00 -18.34
C ILE A 91 -4.48 -12.24 -18.84
N ARG A 92 -4.98 -11.29 -18.06
CA ARG A 92 -6.26 -10.63 -18.33
C ARG A 92 -6.15 -9.40 -19.21
N VAL A 93 -5.09 -8.61 -19.09
CA VAL A 93 -4.94 -7.39 -19.91
C VAL A 93 -4.35 -7.70 -21.28
N LEU A 94 -3.34 -8.58 -21.34
CA LEU A 94 -2.58 -8.88 -22.57
C LEU A 94 -2.91 -10.26 -23.18
N GLY A 95 -3.77 -11.05 -22.55
CA GLY A 95 -4.20 -12.35 -23.07
C GLY A 95 -3.06 -13.35 -23.21
N VAL A 96 -2.18 -13.42 -22.21
CA VAL A 96 -1.13 -14.45 -22.15
C VAL A 96 -1.74 -15.75 -21.60
N SER A 97 -1.46 -16.88 -22.26
CA SER A 97 -1.92 -18.20 -21.81
C SER A 97 -1.32 -18.56 -20.44
N LEU A 98 -2.09 -19.28 -19.63
CA LEU A 98 -1.68 -19.78 -18.31
C LEU A 98 -0.47 -20.74 -18.38
N ASP A 99 -0.28 -21.38 -19.54
CA ASP A 99 0.82 -22.32 -19.77
C ASP A 99 2.13 -21.61 -20.12
N ASP A 100 2.08 -20.33 -20.51
CA ASP A 100 3.26 -19.59 -20.95
C ASP A 100 4.28 -19.45 -19.81
N VAL A 101 5.52 -19.82 -20.10
CA VAL A 101 6.64 -19.81 -19.15
C VAL A 101 6.94 -18.39 -18.65
N CYS A 102 6.60 -17.34 -19.41
CA CYS A 102 6.85 -15.96 -18.99
C CYS A 102 6.09 -15.57 -17.70
N LEU A 103 4.96 -16.21 -17.41
CA LEU A 103 4.22 -16.01 -16.16
C LEU A 103 5.01 -16.44 -14.92
N ARG A 104 5.95 -17.39 -15.09
CA ARG A 104 6.76 -17.96 -14.01
C ARG A 104 8.13 -17.30 -13.86
N ARG A 105 8.52 -16.45 -14.81
CA ARG A 105 9.83 -15.79 -14.81
C ARG A 105 9.77 -14.45 -14.08
N ARG A 106 10.84 -14.16 -13.32
CA ARG A 106 11.05 -12.83 -12.72
C ARG A 106 11.51 -11.79 -13.73
N THR A 107 12.14 -12.24 -14.80
CA THR A 107 12.71 -11.42 -15.86
C THR A 107 12.12 -11.79 -17.20
N LEU A 108 11.97 -10.79 -18.06
CA LEU A 108 11.53 -10.92 -19.44
C LEU A 108 12.70 -10.71 -20.37
N ARG A 109 12.82 -11.54 -21.40
CA ARG A 109 13.77 -11.28 -22.50
C ARG A 109 13.28 -10.08 -23.32
N PRO A 110 14.17 -9.29 -23.95
CA PRO A 110 13.77 -8.14 -24.76
C PRO A 110 12.71 -8.48 -25.83
N CYS A 111 12.86 -9.60 -26.53
CA CYS A 111 11.88 -10.07 -27.52
C CYS A 111 10.51 -10.38 -26.89
N GLN A 112 10.47 -10.96 -25.69
CA GLN A 112 9.24 -11.23 -24.96
C GLN A 112 8.58 -9.94 -24.50
N LEU A 113 9.36 -8.98 -23.99
CA LEU A 113 8.87 -7.67 -23.59
C LEU A 113 8.25 -6.92 -24.77
N GLN A 114 8.94 -6.84 -25.91
CA GLN A 114 8.40 -6.20 -27.12
C GLN A 114 7.11 -6.87 -27.58
N ARG A 115 7.07 -8.21 -27.59
CA ARG A 115 5.86 -8.98 -27.91
C ARG A 115 4.69 -8.67 -26.97
N LEU A 116 4.96 -8.53 -25.67
CA LEU A 116 3.94 -8.18 -24.67
C LEU A 116 3.46 -6.74 -24.83
N LEU A 117 4.35 -5.80 -25.10
CA LEU A 117 4.00 -4.40 -25.31
C LEU A 117 3.26 -4.18 -26.65
N GLY A 118 3.51 -5.02 -27.65
CA GLY A 118 2.78 -4.99 -28.92
C GLY A 118 1.36 -5.59 -28.87
N LYS A 119 1.00 -6.30 -27.79
CA LYS A 119 -0.34 -6.89 -27.67
C LYS A 119 -1.41 -5.80 -27.42
N PRO A 120 -2.60 -5.94 -28.04
CA PRO A 120 -3.73 -5.09 -27.73
C PRO A 120 -4.21 -5.35 -26.29
N THR A 121 -4.91 -4.36 -25.73
CA THR A 121 -5.54 -4.49 -24.42
C THR A 121 -6.89 -5.16 -24.58
N LEU A 122 -7.12 -6.25 -23.83
CA LEU A 122 -8.40 -6.94 -23.81
C LEU A 122 -9.49 -6.08 -23.15
N PRO A 123 -10.64 -5.84 -23.81
CA PRO A 123 -11.71 -4.98 -23.28
C PRO A 123 -12.28 -5.45 -21.95
N GLU A 124 -12.34 -6.77 -21.72
CA GLU A 124 -12.97 -7.38 -20.55
C GLU A 124 -12.22 -7.05 -19.26
N ALA A 125 -10.92 -6.77 -19.36
CA ALA A 125 -10.10 -6.38 -18.22
C ALA A 125 -10.24 -4.91 -17.86
N VAL A 126 -10.82 -4.08 -18.73
CA VAL A 126 -10.93 -2.63 -18.54
C VAL A 126 -12.03 -2.31 -17.53
N ALA A 127 -11.79 -1.33 -16.66
CA ALA A 127 -12.79 -0.80 -15.74
C ALA A 127 -13.87 0.00 -16.48
N GLY A 128 -15.05 0.15 -15.86
CA GLY A 128 -16.13 0.98 -16.35
C GLY A 128 -15.71 2.43 -16.60
N GLY A 129 -16.43 3.11 -17.50
CA GLY A 129 -16.11 4.47 -17.93
C GLY A 129 -16.05 5.47 -16.77
N THR A 130 -16.99 5.39 -15.83
CA THR A 130 -17.08 6.26 -14.66
C THR A 130 -15.84 6.16 -13.77
N LEU A 131 -15.40 4.93 -13.43
CA LEU A 131 -14.23 4.71 -12.58
C LEU A 131 -12.94 5.22 -13.25
N ARG A 132 -12.82 5.01 -14.56
CA ARG A 132 -11.70 5.52 -15.36
C ARG A 132 -11.67 7.04 -15.42
N GLN A 133 -12.82 7.68 -15.63
CA GLN A 133 -12.92 9.14 -15.64
C GLN A 133 -12.51 9.74 -14.29
N ARG A 134 -12.98 9.14 -13.19
CA ARG A 134 -12.57 9.55 -11.84
C ARG A 134 -11.08 9.34 -11.60
N PHE A 135 -10.53 8.21 -12.04
CA PHE A 135 -9.09 7.98 -12.00
C PHE A 135 -8.33 9.09 -12.74
N HIS A 136 -8.73 9.43 -13.97
CA HIS A 136 -8.05 10.47 -14.74
C HIS A 136 -8.13 11.84 -14.06
N GLN A 137 -9.30 12.21 -13.51
CA GLN A 137 -9.50 13.45 -12.77
C GLN A 137 -8.60 13.53 -11.53
N LEU A 138 -8.53 12.47 -10.73
CA LEU A 138 -7.78 12.48 -9.47
C LEU A 138 -6.27 12.29 -9.68
N PHE A 139 -5.87 11.50 -10.69
CA PHE A 139 -4.47 11.13 -10.90
C PHE A 139 -3.72 12.15 -11.77
N PHE A 140 -4.33 12.67 -12.85
CA PHE A 140 -3.68 13.62 -13.75
C PHE A 140 -4.05 15.08 -13.44
N ASN A 141 -5.30 15.36 -13.06
CA ASN A 141 -5.74 16.72 -12.75
C ASN A 141 -5.64 17.04 -11.24
N GLY A 142 -5.52 16.02 -10.38
CA GLY A 142 -5.49 16.14 -8.92
C GLY A 142 -4.08 16.20 -8.32
N GLY A 143 -3.05 16.54 -9.10
CA GLY A 143 -1.67 16.63 -8.64
C GLY A 143 -1.54 17.35 -7.30
N SER A 144 -1.26 16.58 -6.24
CA SER A 144 -0.86 17.07 -4.92
C SER A 144 -1.79 18.08 -4.24
N ARG A 145 -3.10 17.87 -4.25
CA ARG A 145 -3.93 18.44 -3.17
C ARG A 145 -4.01 17.44 -2.04
N ARG A 146 -3.01 17.49 -1.13
CA ARG A 146 -3.30 17.20 0.29
C ARG A 146 -4.60 17.94 0.60
N PRO A 147 -5.60 17.32 1.25
CA PRO A 147 -6.79 18.05 1.65
C PRO A 147 -6.30 19.31 2.39
N LYS A 148 -6.50 20.48 1.77
CA LYS A 148 -6.15 21.74 2.39
C LYS A 148 -7.08 21.78 3.59
N ILE A 149 -6.50 21.62 4.77
CA ILE A 149 -7.26 21.72 6.00
C ILE A 149 -7.81 23.14 5.99
N GLU A 150 -9.11 23.27 5.77
CA GLU A 150 -9.81 24.54 5.89
C GLU A 150 -9.81 24.87 7.38
N THR A 151 -8.83 25.68 7.81
CA THR A 151 -8.86 26.30 9.13
C THR A 151 -9.88 27.42 9.10
N GLU A 152 -10.81 27.39 10.06
CA GLU A 152 -11.62 28.55 10.39
C GLU A 152 -10.69 29.71 10.78
N GLU A 153 -11.03 30.94 10.38
CA GLU A 153 -10.23 32.12 10.70
C GLU A 153 -10.13 32.27 12.23
N GLY A 154 -8.91 32.19 12.78
CA GLY A 154 -8.65 32.20 14.22
C GLY A 154 -8.46 30.81 14.88
N ALA A 155 -8.39 29.72 14.13
CA ALA A 155 -8.11 28.41 14.71
C ALA A 155 -6.72 28.38 15.39
N THR A 156 -6.68 28.01 16.67
CA THR A 156 -5.45 27.95 17.48
C THR A 156 -4.92 26.52 17.59
N CYS A 157 -3.60 26.34 17.45
CA CYS A 157 -2.97 25.04 17.65
C CYS A 157 -3.04 24.62 19.13
N PRO A 158 -3.62 23.47 19.49
CA PRO A 158 -3.81 23.08 20.89
C PRO A 158 -2.51 22.65 21.60
N VAL A 159 -1.37 22.67 20.91
CA VAL A 159 -0.07 22.28 21.46
C VAL A 159 0.79 23.50 21.79
N CYS A 160 0.89 24.48 20.90
CA CYS A 160 1.67 25.70 21.13
C CYS A 160 0.81 26.93 21.47
N LEU A 161 -0.51 26.84 21.31
CA LEU A 161 -1.47 27.94 21.52
C LEU A 161 -1.26 29.13 20.58
N GLU A 162 -0.60 28.92 19.44
CA GLU A 162 -0.41 29.91 18.38
C GLU A 162 -1.48 29.77 17.29
N GLU A 163 -1.78 30.87 16.61
CA GLU A 163 -2.75 30.91 15.50
C GLU A 163 -2.24 30.14 14.27
N MET A 164 -3.13 29.35 13.67
CA MET A 164 -2.80 28.52 12.52
C MET A 164 -3.08 29.26 11.21
N GLU A 165 -2.02 29.72 10.55
CA GLU A 165 -2.11 30.42 9.27
C GLU A 165 -2.22 29.47 8.07
N LYS A 166 -2.76 29.95 6.95
CA LYS A 166 -2.98 29.17 5.71
C LYS A 166 -1.69 28.67 5.04
N GLU A 167 -0.53 29.22 5.40
CA GLU A 167 0.79 28.88 4.86
C GLU A 167 1.56 27.85 5.69
N GLN A 168 1.09 27.55 6.90
CA GLN A 168 1.75 26.62 7.81
C GLN A 168 1.35 25.17 7.51
N LYS A 169 2.27 24.22 7.77
CA LYS A 169 1.98 22.79 7.56
C LYS A 169 1.10 22.27 8.70
N LEU A 170 -0.18 22.06 8.39
CA LEU A 170 -1.17 21.56 9.32
C LEU A 170 -1.46 20.07 9.10
N VAL A 171 -1.78 19.39 10.19
CA VAL A 171 -2.28 18.01 10.24
C VAL A 171 -3.52 17.97 11.12
N ALA A 172 -4.55 17.24 10.70
CA ALA A 172 -5.79 17.12 11.44
C ALA A 172 -5.97 15.71 12.02
N CYS A 173 -6.61 15.62 13.18
CA CYS A 173 -6.97 14.32 13.73
C CYS A 173 -8.04 13.63 12.86
N GLY A 174 -7.83 12.38 12.47
CA GLY A 174 -8.83 11.62 11.70
C GLY A 174 -10.15 11.30 12.42
N THR A 175 -10.29 11.66 13.71
CA THR A 175 -11.52 11.45 14.50
C THR A 175 -12.20 12.78 14.83
N CYS A 176 -11.55 13.67 15.57
CA CYS A 176 -12.14 14.95 15.96
C CYS A 176 -11.88 16.08 14.96
N ARG A 177 -11.13 15.83 13.88
CA ARG A 177 -10.77 16.79 12.82
C ARG A 177 -10.05 18.06 13.29
N ASN A 178 -9.67 18.15 14.56
CA ASN A 178 -8.95 19.32 15.08
C ASN A 178 -7.57 19.43 14.42
N PRO A 179 -7.24 20.60 13.85
CA PRO A 179 -5.92 20.87 13.29
C PRO A 179 -4.86 21.08 14.37
N VAL A 180 -3.63 20.74 14.01
CA VAL A 180 -2.41 20.89 14.82
C VAL A 180 -1.26 21.15 13.84
N HIS A 181 -0.25 21.95 14.21
CA HIS A 181 0.97 22.04 13.40
C HIS A 181 1.65 20.68 13.24
N GLU A 182 2.20 20.40 12.05
CA GLU A 182 2.94 19.16 11.78
C GLU A 182 4.12 18.99 12.77
N GLU A 183 4.85 20.06 13.03
CA GLU A 183 5.96 20.07 14.00
C GLU A 183 5.51 19.84 15.45
N CYS A 184 4.37 20.41 15.84
CA CYS A 184 3.78 20.21 17.16
C CYS A 184 3.34 18.76 17.35
N LEU A 185 2.72 18.16 16.33
CA LEU A 185 2.43 16.73 16.34
C LEU A 185 3.72 15.91 16.43
N MET A 186 4.76 16.23 15.66
CA MET A 186 6.04 15.48 15.72
C MET A 186 6.67 15.56 17.12
N ARG A 187 6.66 16.73 17.75
CA ARG A 187 7.13 16.90 19.13
C ARG A 187 6.30 16.06 20.10
N TRP A 188 4.97 16.09 19.95
CA TRP A 188 4.06 15.25 20.71
C TRP A 188 4.36 13.75 20.54
N LYS A 189 4.62 13.28 19.32
CA LYS A 189 4.99 11.87 19.07
C LYS A 189 6.26 11.46 19.81
N ARG A 190 7.29 12.32 19.80
CA ARG A 190 8.58 12.03 20.45
C ARG A 190 8.42 11.82 21.96
N THR A 191 7.51 12.55 22.63
CA THR A 191 7.25 12.36 24.07
C THR A 191 6.66 11.00 24.43
N ARG A 192 5.99 10.32 23.48
CA ARG A 192 5.31 9.02 23.70
C ARG A 192 6.20 7.80 23.43
N GLY A 193 7.45 8.00 22.99
CA GLY A 193 8.41 6.94 22.70
C GLY A 193 7.93 5.99 21.59
N ARG A 194 8.02 4.66 21.82
CA ARG A 194 7.61 3.62 20.85
C ARG A 194 6.08 3.41 20.73
N ARG A 195 5.25 4.12 21.49
CA ARG A 195 3.78 3.93 21.47
C ARG A 195 3.15 4.74 20.34
N SER A 196 2.06 4.23 19.76
CA SER A 196 1.29 4.96 18.75
C SER A 196 0.79 6.28 19.33
N ALA A 197 1.01 7.37 18.59
CA ALA A 197 0.58 8.69 19.01
C ALA A 197 -0.94 8.74 19.20
N SER A 198 -1.41 9.51 20.17
CA SER A 198 -2.83 9.77 20.42
C SER A 198 -3.12 11.26 20.23
N CYS A 199 -4.34 11.59 19.85
CA CYS A 199 -4.79 12.96 19.72
C CYS A 199 -4.74 13.69 21.06
N VAL A 200 -4.21 14.92 21.07
CA VAL A 200 -4.18 15.77 22.25
C VAL A 200 -5.58 16.18 22.73
N ILE A 201 -6.54 16.26 21.81
CA ILE A 201 -7.93 16.63 22.09
C ILE A 201 -8.76 15.39 22.48
N CYS A 202 -8.97 14.48 21.53
CA CYS A 202 -9.92 13.37 21.72
C CYS A 202 -9.27 12.05 22.17
N ARG A 203 -7.94 12.01 22.37
CA ARG A 203 -7.17 10.80 22.73
C ARG A 203 -7.25 9.62 21.76
N ALA A 204 -8.01 9.74 20.68
CA ALA A 204 -8.05 8.75 19.62
C ALA A 204 -6.66 8.51 19.04
N ARG A 205 -6.38 7.28 18.61
CA ARG A 205 -5.09 6.92 18.02
C ARG A 205 -4.86 7.74 16.75
N TRP A 206 -3.76 8.49 16.72
CA TRP A 206 -3.32 9.22 15.55
C TRP A 206 -2.88 8.21 14.49
N ARG A 207 -3.65 8.12 13.41
CA ARG A 207 -3.24 7.39 12.21
C ARG A 207 -2.43 8.36 11.37
N ASP A 208 -1.22 7.97 11.01
CA ASP A 208 -0.45 8.77 10.08
C ASP A 208 -1.16 8.79 8.74
N THR A 209 -1.59 9.97 8.29
CA THR A 209 -2.19 10.15 6.97
C THR A 209 -1.24 9.68 5.86
N ALA A 210 0.07 9.65 6.14
CA ALA A 210 1.09 9.04 5.28
C ALA A 210 0.85 7.55 4.96
N GLU A 211 0.20 6.78 5.84
CA GLU A 211 -0.16 5.38 5.56
C GLU A 211 -1.48 5.25 4.76
N GLN A 212 -2.36 6.26 4.83
CA GLN A 212 -3.61 6.28 4.05
C GLN A 212 -3.43 6.91 2.66
N ASP A 213 -2.43 7.79 2.48
CA ASP A 213 -2.15 8.52 1.24
C ASP A 213 -1.13 7.82 0.33
N GLN A 214 -0.60 6.64 0.70
CA GLN A 214 0.37 5.94 -0.16
C GLN A 214 -0.24 5.52 -1.51
N TYR A 215 -1.55 5.27 -1.54
CA TYR A 215 -2.26 4.79 -2.73
C TYR A 215 -3.52 5.62 -2.96
N LEU A 216 -3.76 6.00 -4.21
CA LEU A 216 -5.04 6.55 -4.60
C LEU A 216 -6.12 5.48 -4.41
N ASN A 217 -7.12 5.74 -3.56
CA ASN A 217 -8.23 4.84 -3.31
C ASN A 217 -9.48 5.31 -4.05
N LEU A 218 -10.06 4.43 -4.86
CA LEU A 218 -11.27 4.69 -5.66
C LEU A 218 -12.47 3.85 -5.21
N SER A 219 -12.43 3.22 -4.02
CA SER A 219 -13.52 2.37 -3.51
C SER A 219 -14.88 3.10 -3.43
N ALA A 220 -14.86 4.40 -3.14
CA ALA A 220 -16.06 5.23 -3.06
C ALA A 220 -16.78 5.44 -4.40
N TYR A 221 -16.15 5.10 -5.53
CA TYR A 221 -16.66 5.36 -6.87
C TYR A 221 -16.95 4.09 -7.67
N VAL A 222 -16.91 2.92 -7.02
CA VAL A 222 -17.18 1.63 -7.67
C VAL A 222 -18.69 1.51 -7.92
N SER A 223 -19.08 1.37 -9.19
CA SER A 223 -20.46 1.13 -9.60
C SER A 223 -20.75 -0.37 -9.74
N GLU A 224 -22.03 -0.77 -9.84
CA GLU A 224 -22.42 -2.18 -9.95
C GLU A 224 -21.87 -2.87 -11.21
N ASP A 225 -21.67 -2.13 -12.30
CA ASP A 225 -21.05 -2.65 -13.54
C ASP A 225 -19.57 -3.05 -13.38
N ASP A 226 -18.90 -2.51 -12.36
CA ASP A 226 -17.55 -2.90 -11.95
C ASP A 226 -17.54 -4.10 -10.98
N ILE A 227 -18.72 -4.62 -10.61
CA ILE A 227 -18.87 -5.78 -9.70
C ILE A 227 -18.63 -7.10 -10.42
N GLY A 228 -18.97 -7.21 -11.72
CA GLY A 228 -18.67 -8.39 -12.55
C GLY A 228 -19.13 -9.70 -11.91
N GLU A 229 -20.34 -10.15 -12.29
CA GLU A 229 -20.90 -11.46 -11.96
C GLU A 229 -19.83 -12.58 -12.04
N PRO A 230 -19.71 -13.45 -11.02
CA PRO A 230 -18.90 -14.65 -11.16
C PRO A 230 -19.55 -15.52 -12.24
N ALA A 231 -18.81 -15.80 -13.31
CA ALA A 231 -19.25 -16.70 -14.38
C ALA A 231 -19.86 -17.97 -13.76
N GLY A 232 -21.16 -18.14 -14.00
CA GLY A 232 -21.97 -19.22 -13.47
C GLY A 232 -21.32 -20.57 -13.73
N GLY A 233 -21.35 -21.41 -12.69
CA GLY A 233 -20.92 -22.79 -12.77
C GLY A 233 -21.69 -23.53 -13.84
N LEU A 234 -20.98 -24.00 -14.86
CA LEU A 234 -21.51 -24.96 -15.81
C LEU A 234 -21.48 -26.34 -15.12
N CYS A 235 -22.54 -26.65 -14.38
CA CYS A 235 -22.88 -28.04 -14.07
C CYS A 235 -23.64 -28.58 -15.29
N THR A 236 -22.99 -29.42 -16.08
CA THR A 236 -23.70 -30.30 -17.04
C THR A 236 -23.62 -31.70 -16.48
N GLY A 237 -24.80 -32.31 -16.34
CA GLY A 237 -24.99 -33.70 -15.92
C GLY A 237 -24.81 -34.68 -17.06
#